data_AF-A0A3S4NXJ7-F1
#
_entry.id   AF-A0A3S4NXJ7-F1
#
_cell.length_a   1.000
_cell.length_b   1.000
_cell.length_c   1.000
_cell.angle_alpha   90.00
_cell.angle_beta   90.00
_cell.angle_gamma   90.00
#
_symmetry.space_group_name_H-M   'P 1'
#
loop_
_entity.id
_entity.type
_entity.pdbx_description
1 polymer ?
#
loop_
_entity_poly.entity_id
_entity_poly.type
_entity_poly.pdbx_seq_one_letter_code
_entity_poly.pdbx_strand_id
1 'polypeptide(L)'
;MASKSLVAVLLFSLLFVAGLNFGTCKPRKNLGKCSPSGYLPGKSGNCNKEHDSDCCVDGKMYPQYHCSPPITGNTGATMTINSFAKGGDGGGPSECDNKYHSDNELVVALSTGWYNGGSRCLNNIRINANGRSVLAKVVDECDSVHGCDSDHDFQPPCPNNIVDASPAVWKTLGIPKSQIGDYDITCATGLHFGTCNPRKRLGKCSPSGYLRGKSGNCNKENYSDCCVDGKMYPQYKCSPPITGDTSATMTINSFAKGGDGGGPSECDNQYHSDDELVVALSTGWYNGGSRCLNKIRINANGRSVLAKVVDECDSVNGCDSEHDFQPPCPNNIVDASPAVWKELGIPNPSGYLRGKSGNCNKENYSDCCVDGKMYPQYHCSPPITGDTSAAMTINSFAQGGDGGGPSECDNKYHSDNELVVALSTGWYNGGSRCLNNIRINANGRSVLAKVVDECDSVNGCDSDHDFQPPCPNNIVDASPAVWKALGIPKSQIGDYDITWSDA
;
A
#
# COMPACT_ATOMS: atom_id res chain seq x y z
N MET A 1 -25.42 -74.94 53.13
CA MET A 1 -26.35 -73.87 52.70
C MET A 1 -25.56 -72.85 51.89
N ALA A 2 -26.22 -72.26 50.88
CA ALA A 2 -25.73 -71.30 49.86
C ALA A 2 -24.75 -71.90 48.82
N SER A 3 -25.16 -72.26 47.60
CA SER A 3 -25.74 -71.49 46.47
C SER A 3 -24.69 -70.82 45.56
N LYS A 4 -24.37 -71.58 44.51
CA LYS A 4 -23.83 -71.29 43.17
C LYS A 4 -23.80 -69.83 42.67
N SER A 5 -22.66 -69.47 42.05
CA SER A 5 -22.52 -68.79 40.74
C SER A 5 -21.05 -68.40 40.52
N LEU A 6 -20.40 -68.45 39.36
CA LEU A 6 -20.62 -69.13 38.08
C LEU A 6 -19.30 -68.93 37.30
N VAL A 7 -18.76 -70.02 36.74
CA VAL A 7 -17.88 -70.13 35.56
C VAL A 7 -16.52 -69.40 35.57
N ALA A 8 -15.46 -70.20 35.72
CA ALA A 8 -14.09 -69.86 35.34
C ALA A 8 -13.53 -70.97 34.44
N VAL A 9 -12.83 -70.53 33.38
CA VAL A 9 -11.80 -71.25 32.61
C VAL A 9 -12.25 -72.39 31.69
N LEU A 10 -12.24 -72.11 30.38
CA LEU A 10 -11.73 -73.07 29.38
C LEU A 10 -10.93 -72.30 28.32
N LEU A 11 -9.63 -72.60 28.33
CA LEU A 11 -8.54 -72.06 27.53
C LEU A 11 -8.34 -72.94 26.27
N PHE A 12 -7.69 -72.36 25.26
CA PHE A 12 -7.22 -72.94 23.98
C PHE A 12 -8.34 -73.24 22.95
N SER A 13 -8.25 -72.84 21.67
CA SER A 13 -7.09 -72.57 20.81
C SER A 13 -7.56 -71.96 19.48
N LEU A 14 -6.76 -71.06 18.87
CA LEU A 14 -6.23 -71.16 17.48
C LEU A 14 -5.66 -69.82 16.97
N LEU A 15 -4.33 -69.78 16.86
CA LEU A 15 -3.51 -69.23 15.77
C LEU A 15 -3.97 -67.92 15.07
N PHE A 16 -3.34 -66.80 15.46
CA PHE A 16 -3.11 -65.68 14.55
C PHE A 16 -1.60 -65.52 14.28
N VAL A 17 -1.25 -65.60 13.00
CA VAL A 17 0.10 -65.42 12.46
C VAL A 17 0.52 -63.96 12.67
N ALA A 18 1.56 -63.75 13.48
CA ALA A 18 2.24 -62.47 13.58
C ALA A 18 3.14 -62.28 12.34
N GLY A 19 2.64 -61.58 11.33
CA GLY A 19 3.46 -61.03 10.26
C GLY A 19 4.21 -59.79 10.76
N LEU A 20 5.53 -59.89 10.86
CA LEU A 20 6.44 -58.75 11.04
C LEU A 20 6.32 -57.83 9.82
N ASN A 21 5.58 -56.73 9.93
CA ASN A 21 5.73 -55.61 9.01
C ASN A 21 6.80 -54.67 9.57
N PHE A 22 7.99 -54.71 8.97
CA PHE A 22 8.93 -53.61 9.03
C PHE A 22 8.24 -52.37 8.45
N GLY A 23 7.71 -51.52 9.32
CA GLY A 23 7.26 -50.20 8.97
C GLY A 23 8.45 -49.39 8.47
N THR A 24 8.64 -49.37 7.16
CA THR A 24 9.46 -48.33 6.52
C THR A 24 8.86 -46.99 6.93
N CYS A 25 9.64 -46.19 7.67
CA CYS A 25 9.34 -44.77 7.84
C CYS A 25 9.40 -44.14 6.44
N LYS A 26 8.27 -44.14 5.72
CA LYS A 26 8.09 -43.23 4.60
C LYS A 26 8.11 -41.83 5.19
N PRO A 27 8.98 -40.92 4.72
CA PRO A 27 8.90 -39.53 5.15
C PRO A 27 7.47 -39.04 4.90
N ARG A 28 6.84 -38.47 5.94
CA ARG A 28 5.62 -37.68 5.77
C ARG A 28 5.94 -36.70 4.65
N LYS A 29 5.26 -36.80 3.50
CA LYS A 29 5.25 -35.73 2.52
C LYS A 29 4.82 -34.48 3.29
N ASN A 30 5.72 -33.53 3.48
CA ASN A 30 5.34 -32.18 3.84
C ASN A 30 4.24 -31.78 2.85
N LEU A 31 3.04 -31.46 3.34
CA LEU A 31 2.06 -30.76 2.51
C LEU A 31 2.70 -29.41 2.16
N GLY A 32 3.32 -29.35 0.99
CA GLY A 32 4.00 -28.16 0.50
C GLY A 32 3.03 -27.00 0.39
N LYS A 33 3.49 -25.80 0.71
CA LYS A 33 2.78 -24.56 0.39
C LYS A 33 2.45 -24.57 -1.11
N CYS A 34 1.19 -24.25 -1.46
CA CYS A 34 0.78 -24.16 -2.86
C CYS A 34 1.71 -23.18 -3.61
N SER A 35 2.29 -23.64 -4.72
CA SER A 35 3.24 -22.91 -5.55
C SER A 35 2.82 -23.04 -7.01
N PRO A 36 3.23 -22.12 -7.90
CA PRO A 36 2.93 -22.21 -9.32
C PRO A 36 3.38 -23.55 -9.89
N SER A 37 2.51 -24.22 -10.65
CA SER A 37 2.84 -25.45 -11.37
C SER A 37 3.53 -25.20 -12.71
N GLY A 38 3.41 -23.99 -13.24
CA GLY A 38 3.98 -23.57 -14.51
C GLY A 38 3.78 -22.08 -14.75
N TYR A 39 4.18 -21.63 -15.93
CA TYR A 39 3.92 -20.28 -16.41
C TYR A 39 3.48 -20.33 -17.88
N LEU A 40 2.44 -19.57 -18.19
CA LEU A 40 1.85 -19.45 -19.51
C LEU A 40 2.30 -18.14 -20.16
N PRO A 41 2.94 -18.16 -21.34
CA PRO A 41 3.22 -16.95 -22.09
C PRO A 41 1.92 -16.36 -22.65
N GLY A 42 1.66 -15.09 -22.34
CA GLY A 42 0.47 -14.37 -22.74
C GLY A 42 0.40 -14.16 -24.25
N LYS A 43 -0.83 -14.19 -24.76
CA LYS A 43 -1.23 -13.83 -26.12
C LYS A 43 -2.45 -12.93 -26.03
N SER A 44 -2.39 -11.72 -26.56
CA SER A 44 -3.48 -10.74 -26.46
C SER A 44 -4.64 -11.03 -27.40
N GLY A 45 -4.37 -11.68 -28.54
CA GLY A 45 -5.38 -12.12 -29.51
C GLY A 45 -6.43 -11.05 -29.84
N ASN A 46 -7.70 -11.48 -29.89
CA ASN A 46 -8.87 -10.62 -30.06
C ASN A 46 -9.62 -10.44 -28.73
N CYS A 47 -8.90 -10.27 -27.62
CA CYS A 47 -9.50 -10.10 -26.30
C CYS A 47 -10.54 -8.96 -26.29
N ASN A 48 -11.74 -9.24 -25.78
CA ASN A 48 -12.75 -8.22 -25.56
C ASN A 48 -12.35 -7.36 -24.35
N LYS A 49 -12.33 -6.04 -24.52
CA LYS A 49 -12.00 -5.07 -23.46
C LYS A 49 -13.23 -4.35 -22.89
N GLU A 50 -14.42 -4.70 -23.38
CA GLU A 50 -15.67 -4.23 -22.80
C GLU A 50 -15.86 -4.85 -21.40
N HIS A 51 -16.59 -4.18 -20.51
CA HIS A 51 -16.89 -4.65 -19.14
C HIS A 51 -15.67 -4.86 -18.22
N ASP A 52 -14.57 -4.13 -18.43
CA ASP A 52 -13.36 -4.17 -17.57
C ASP A 52 -12.64 -5.53 -17.54
N SER A 53 -12.80 -6.36 -18.58
CA SER A 53 -12.09 -7.65 -18.67
C SER A 53 -10.57 -7.47 -18.84
N ASP A 54 -9.79 -8.13 -17.97
CA ASP A 54 -8.33 -8.14 -18.03
C ASP A 54 -7.85 -9.00 -19.22
N CYS A 55 -7.09 -8.39 -20.13
CA CYS A 55 -6.53 -9.10 -21.30
C CYS A 55 -5.10 -9.58 -21.07
N CYS A 56 -4.75 -10.73 -21.65
CA CYS A 56 -3.36 -11.18 -21.69
C CYS A 56 -2.47 -10.22 -22.47
N VAL A 57 -1.23 -10.04 -22.00
CA VAL A 57 -0.21 -9.23 -22.66
C VAL A 57 0.76 -10.15 -23.38
N ASP A 58 1.00 -9.89 -24.68
CA ASP A 58 1.93 -10.66 -25.49
C ASP A 58 3.31 -10.78 -24.81
N GLY A 59 3.74 -12.03 -24.58
CA GLY A 59 5.05 -12.33 -24.00
C GLY A 59 5.16 -12.17 -22.48
N LYS A 60 4.13 -11.65 -21.78
CA LYS A 60 4.09 -11.65 -20.31
C LYS A 60 3.85 -13.08 -19.79
N MET A 61 4.61 -13.50 -18.78
CA MET A 61 4.45 -14.83 -18.19
C MET A 61 3.40 -14.81 -17.06
N TYR A 62 2.35 -15.62 -17.19
CA TYR A 62 1.26 -15.74 -16.21
C TYR A 62 1.42 -17.04 -15.41
N PRO A 63 1.39 -17.00 -14.07
CA PRO A 63 1.55 -18.21 -13.26
C PRO A 63 0.33 -19.12 -13.38
N GLN A 64 0.56 -20.42 -13.53
CA GLN A 64 -0.47 -21.45 -13.55
C GLN A 64 -0.50 -22.19 -12.21
N TYR A 65 -1.68 -22.56 -11.73
CA TYR A 65 -1.88 -23.22 -10.45
C TYR A 65 -2.87 -24.37 -10.53
N HIS A 66 -2.42 -25.60 -10.25
CA HIS A 66 -3.32 -26.73 -9.97
C HIS A 66 -3.73 -26.84 -8.49
N CYS A 67 -3.36 -25.85 -7.68
CA CYS A 67 -3.60 -25.84 -6.25
C CYS A 67 -4.08 -24.48 -5.80
N SER A 68 -4.75 -24.45 -4.65
CA SER A 68 -5.15 -23.23 -3.97
C SER A 68 -4.59 -23.24 -2.56
N PRO A 69 -4.49 -22.08 -1.88
CA PRO A 69 -4.08 -22.03 -0.48
C PRO A 69 -4.91 -22.98 0.39
N PRO A 70 -4.30 -23.68 1.37
CA PRO A 70 -5.02 -24.61 2.22
C PRO A 70 -6.07 -23.86 3.05
N ILE A 71 -7.27 -24.43 3.20
CA ILE A 71 -8.36 -23.82 3.98
C ILE A 71 -8.14 -24.10 5.48
N THR A 72 -7.50 -23.19 6.21
CA THR A 72 -7.04 -23.35 7.61
C THR A 72 -7.77 -22.44 8.61
N GLY A 73 -9.00 -22.02 8.29
CA GLY A 73 -9.82 -21.19 9.19
C GLY A 73 -9.64 -19.67 9.02
N ASN A 74 -8.55 -19.23 8.38
CA ASN A 74 -8.24 -17.83 8.06
C ASN A 74 -7.62 -17.69 6.65
N THR A 75 -8.02 -18.54 5.72
CA THR A 75 -7.38 -18.59 4.40
C THR A 75 -7.81 -17.39 3.58
N GLY A 76 -6.88 -16.49 3.27
CA GLY A 76 -7.16 -15.32 2.44
C GLY A 76 -7.63 -15.71 1.05
N ALA A 77 -8.69 -15.05 0.60
CA ALA A 77 -9.25 -15.18 -0.73
C ALA A 77 -9.69 -13.79 -1.23
N THR A 78 -9.87 -13.67 -2.53
CA THR A 78 -10.46 -12.48 -3.17
C THR A 78 -11.79 -12.89 -3.79
N MET A 79 -12.83 -12.14 -3.50
CA MET A 79 -14.12 -12.27 -4.15
C MET A 79 -14.15 -11.32 -5.35
N THR A 80 -14.44 -11.83 -6.53
CA THR A 80 -14.58 -11.07 -7.78
C THR A 80 -16.04 -11.05 -8.23
N ILE A 81 -16.38 -10.18 -9.19
CA ILE A 81 -17.71 -10.15 -9.80
C ILE A 81 -17.67 -10.82 -11.17
N ASN A 82 -18.66 -11.66 -11.44
CA ASN A 82 -18.79 -12.35 -12.73
C ASN A 82 -20.24 -12.64 -13.08
N SER A 83 -20.61 -12.41 -14.33
CA SER A 83 -21.89 -12.83 -14.92
C SER A 83 -21.78 -14.24 -15.49
N PHE A 84 -22.58 -15.15 -14.94
CA PHE A 84 -22.72 -16.53 -15.41
C PHE A 84 -23.83 -16.67 -16.47
N ALA A 85 -24.38 -15.55 -16.94
CA ALA A 85 -25.45 -15.54 -17.92
C ALA A 85 -24.91 -15.83 -19.32
N LYS A 86 -25.80 -16.23 -20.23
CA LYS A 86 -25.40 -16.44 -21.62
C LYS A 86 -24.96 -15.10 -22.25
N GLY A 87 -23.72 -15.06 -22.74
CA GLY A 87 -23.12 -13.83 -23.26
C GLY A 87 -22.68 -12.84 -22.17
N GLY A 88 -22.58 -13.31 -20.93
CA GLY A 88 -21.89 -12.62 -19.85
C GLY A 88 -20.37 -12.84 -19.93
N ASP A 89 -19.71 -12.79 -18.78
CA ASP A 89 -18.25 -12.73 -18.68
C ASP A 89 -17.56 -14.08 -18.95
N GLY A 90 -18.26 -15.20 -18.70
CA GLY A 90 -17.81 -16.55 -19.05
C GLY A 90 -18.31 -16.98 -20.43
N GLY A 91 -17.42 -17.23 -21.38
CA GLY A 91 -17.79 -17.60 -22.76
C GLY A 91 -18.73 -18.83 -22.86
N GLY A 92 -18.57 -19.83 -21.97
CA GLY A 92 -19.31 -21.10 -21.95
C GLY A 92 -20.30 -21.28 -20.77
N PRO A 93 -21.15 -22.32 -20.79
CA PRO A 93 -22.00 -22.68 -19.65
C PRO A 93 -21.17 -23.24 -18.49
N SER A 94 -21.68 -23.11 -17.25
CA SER A 94 -20.93 -23.47 -16.05
C SER A 94 -20.68 -24.97 -15.90
N GLU A 95 -19.49 -25.33 -15.43
CA GLU A 95 -18.94 -26.69 -15.46
C GLU A 95 -19.75 -27.70 -14.62
N CYS A 96 -20.33 -27.27 -13.49
CA CYS A 96 -21.00 -28.20 -12.57
C CYS A 96 -22.34 -28.76 -13.07
N ASP A 97 -23.08 -27.99 -13.89
CA ASP A 97 -24.42 -28.40 -14.36
C ASP A 97 -24.69 -28.11 -15.84
N ASN A 98 -23.69 -27.61 -16.58
CA ASN A 98 -23.75 -27.30 -18.00
C ASN A 98 -24.89 -26.33 -18.35
N LYS A 99 -25.08 -25.30 -17.51
CA LYS A 99 -26.10 -24.26 -17.67
C LYS A 99 -25.51 -22.87 -17.52
N TYR A 100 -26.22 -21.90 -18.09
CA TYR A 100 -26.04 -20.49 -17.75
C TYR A 100 -26.92 -20.13 -16.56
N HIS A 101 -26.43 -19.26 -15.68
CA HIS A 101 -27.14 -18.77 -14.51
C HIS A 101 -27.40 -17.27 -14.65
N SER A 102 -28.62 -16.83 -14.35
CA SER A 102 -28.93 -15.40 -14.42
C SER A 102 -28.19 -14.59 -13.34
N ASP A 103 -27.92 -13.31 -13.60
CA ASP A 103 -27.28 -12.41 -12.63
C ASP A 103 -28.07 -12.21 -11.32
N ASN A 104 -29.32 -12.67 -11.28
CA ASN A 104 -30.19 -12.65 -10.11
C ASN A 104 -30.06 -13.93 -9.25
N GLU A 105 -29.35 -14.95 -9.71
CA GLU A 105 -29.09 -16.18 -8.96
C GLU A 105 -27.87 -16.04 -8.05
N LEU A 106 -27.93 -16.63 -6.85
CA LEU A 106 -26.84 -16.60 -5.89
C LEU A 106 -25.83 -17.73 -6.18
N VAL A 107 -24.98 -17.52 -7.18
CA VAL A 107 -24.01 -18.51 -7.65
C VAL A 107 -22.57 -17.99 -7.65
N VAL A 108 -21.61 -18.92 -7.57
CA VAL A 108 -20.17 -18.63 -7.58
C VAL A 108 -19.35 -19.68 -8.36
N ALA A 109 -18.17 -19.29 -8.82
CA ALA A 109 -17.07 -20.16 -9.21
C ALA A 109 -15.97 -20.18 -8.13
N LEU A 110 -15.14 -21.22 -8.12
CA LEU A 110 -13.99 -21.33 -7.24
C LEU A 110 -12.72 -21.60 -8.05
N SER A 111 -11.57 -21.02 -7.65
CA SER A 111 -10.27 -21.38 -8.26
C SER A 111 -10.05 -22.90 -8.29
N THR A 112 -9.38 -23.40 -9.33
CA THR A 112 -9.11 -24.83 -9.59
C THR A 112 -8.83 -25.67 -8.33
N GLY A 113 -7.90 -25.22 -7.47
CA GLY A 113 -7.54 -25.97 -6.27
C GLY A 113 -8.62 -26.01 -5.18
N TRP A 114 -9.49 -24.99 -5.09
CA TRP A 114 -10.65 -25.00 -4.21
C TRP A 114 -11.85 -25.70 -4.85
N TYR A 115 -12.05 -25.56 -6.16
CA TYR A 115 -13.02 -26.33 -6.92
C TYR A 115 -12.80 -27.84 -6.77
N ASN A 116 -11.52 -28.25 -6.77
CA ASN A 116 -11.05 -29.59 -6.45
C ASN A 116 -11.76 -30.66 -7.29
N GLY A 117 -11.68 -30.50 -8.61
CA GLY A 117 -12.23 -31.42 -9.62
C GLY A 117 -13.74 -31.65 -9.46
N GLY A 118 -14.50 -30.57 -9.21
CA GLY A 118 -15.96 -30.64 -9.07
C GLY A 118 -16.47 -31.22 -7.76
N SER A 119 -15.60 -31.58 -6.80
CA SER A 119 -16.03 -32.12 -5.50
C SER A 119 -16.95 -31.18 -4.71
N ARG A 120 -16.95 -29.88 -5.05
CA ARG A 120 -17.79 -28.85 -4.43
C ARG A 120 -18.98 -28.43 -5.27
N CYS A 121 -19.15 -29.00 -6.46
CA CYS A 121 -20.25 -28.65 -7.35
C CYS A 121 -21.60 -28.77 -6.66
N LEU A 122 -22.44 -27.77 -6.89
CA LEU A 122 -23.82 -27.65 -6.40
C LEU A 122 -23.96 -27.58 -4.88
N ASN A 123 -22.84 -27.51 -4.13
CA ASN A 123 -22.86 -27.21 -2.71
C ASN A 123 -22.92 -25.70 -2.48
N ASN A 124 -23.48 -25.31 -1.33
CA ASN A 124 -23.50 -23.91 -0.93
C ASN A 124 -22.27 -23.56 -0.08
N ILE A 125 -21.68 -22.41 -0.37
CA ILE A 125 -20.74 -21.72 0.52
C ILE A 125 -21.44 -20.54 1.19
N ARG A 126 -21.07 -20.24 2.44
CA ARG A 126 -21.56 -19.04 3.12
C ARG A 126 -20.56 -17.93 2.93
N ILE A 127 -20.99 -16.77 2.43
CA ILE A 127 -20.15 -15.58 2.30
C ILE A 127 -20.72 -14.53 3.25
N ASN A 128 -19.87 -13.93 4.07
CA ASN A 128 -20.20 -12.81 4.94
C ASN A 128 -19.40 -11.59 4.46
N ALA A 129 -20.06 -10.43 4.43
CA ALA A 129 -19.45 -9.13 4.13
C ALA A 129 -20.41 -8.01 4.58
N ASN A 130 -19.87 -6.84 4.93
CA ASN A 130 -20.65 -5.68 5.36
C ASN A 130 -21.73 -5.97 6.44
N GLY A 131 -21.42 -6.84 7.41
CA GLY A 131 -22.36 -7.26 8.45
C GLY A 131 -23.53 -8.15 7.97
N ARG A 132 -23.53 -8.56 6.69
CA ARG A 132 -24.52 -9.45 6.07
C ARG A 132 -23.90 -10.81 5.74
N SER A 133 -24.76 -11.77 5.44
CA SER A 133 -24.39 -13.14 5.05
C SER A 133 -25.27 -13.65 3.93
N VAL A 134 -24.72 -14.41 3.00
CA VAL A 134 -25.44 -15.07 1.91
C VAL A 134 -24.95 -16.50 1.72
N LEU A 135 -25.85 -17.39 1.32
CA LEU A 135 -25.50 -18.73 0.83
C LEU A 135 -25.48 -18.68 -0.70
N ALA A 136 -24.34 -19.01 -1.29
CA ALA A 136 -24.17 -19.04 -2.73
C ALA A 136 -23.77 -20.45 -3.18
N LYS A 137 -24.38 -20.91 -4.28
CA LYS A 137 -24.16 -22.24 -4.85
C LYS A 137 -22.93 -22.22 -5.75
N VAL A 138 -22.01 -23.17 -5.55
CA VAL A 138 -20.87 -23.37 -6.45
C VAL A 138 -21.37 -24.00 -7.75
N VAL A 139 -21.21 -23.32 -8.87
CA VAL A 139 -21.67 -23.77 -10.19
C VAL A 139 -20.54 -23.93 -11.20
N ASP A 140 -19.38 -23.34 -10.94
CA ASP A 140 -18.30 -23.30 -11.93
C ASP A 140 -16.90 -23.41 -11.33
N GLU A 141 -15.94 -23.64 -12.21
CA GLU A 141 -14.51 -23.48 -11.95
C GLU A 141 -14.03 -22.11 -12.44
N CYS A 142 -13.22 -21.42 -11.63
CA CYS A 142 -12.39 -20.31 -12.10
C CYS A 142 -11.02 -20.90 -12.48
N ASP A 143 -10.81 -21.19 -13.77
CA ASP A 143 -9.65 -21.95 -14.25
C ASP A 143 -8.35 -21.18 -14.01
N SER A 144 -7.53 -21.68 -13.10
CA SER A 144 -6.23 -21.09 -12.72
C SER A 144 -5.04 -21.72 -13.43
N VAL A 145 -5.29 -22.53 -14.46
CA VAL A 145 -4.31 -23.25 -15.26
C VAL A 145 -4.31 -22.75 -16.70
N HIS A 146 -5.48 -22.64 -17.32
CA HIS A 146 -5.63 -22.25 -18.72
C HIS A 146 -6.07 -20.78 -18.84
N GLY A 147 -5.84 -20.20 -20.02
CA GLY A 147 -6.03 -18.78 -20.29
C GLY A 147 -5.22 -18.35 -21.52
N CYS A 148 -5.28 -17.07 -21.86
CA CYS A 148 -4.54 -16.46 -22.97
C CYS A 148 -4.69 -17.19 -24.32
N ASP A 149 -5.84 -17.82 -24.55
CA ASP A 149 -6.19 -18.52 -25.78
C ASP A 149 -7.63 -18.18 -26.19
N SER A 150 -8.07 -18.70 -27.34
CA SER A 150 -9.41 -18.41 -27.87
C SER A 150 -10.55 -19.00 -27.03
N ASP A 151 -10.29 -20.04 -26.26
CA ASP A 151 -11.33 -20.72 -25.48
C ASP A 151 -11.63 -19.96 -24.19
N HIS A 152 -10.71 -19.08 -23.77
CA HIS A 152 -10.81 -18.20 -22.61
C HIS A 152 -10.85 -16.71 -23.01
N ASP A 153 -11.26 -16.39 -24.24
CA ASP A 153 -11.35 -15.02 -24.77
C ASP A 153 -10.06 -14.18 -24.58
N PHE A 154 -8.91 -14.85 -24.58
CA PHE A 154 -7.57 -14.28 -24.32
C PHE A 154 -7.43 -13.58 -22.95
N GLN A 155 -8.27 -13.93 -21.97
CA GLN A 155 -8.15 -13.53 -20.58
C GLN A 155 -7.09 -14.36 -19.84
N PRO A 156 -6.41 -13.82 -18.82
CA PRO A 156 -5.39 -14.55 -18.09
C PRO A 156 -5.97 -15.69 -17.24
N PRO A 157 -5.15 -16.71 -16.90
CA PRO A 157 -5.56 -17.70 -15.92
C PRO A 157 -6.02 -17.05 -14.61
N CYS A 158 -7.09 -17.57 -14.05
CA CYS A 158 -7.63 -17.11 -12.77
C CYS A 158 -6.56 -17.21 -11.66
N PRO A 159 -6.49 -16.25 -10.72
CA PRO A 159 -5.68 -16.43 -9.52
C PRO A 159 -6.14 -17.65 -8.71
N ASN A 160 -5.25 -18.23 -7.91
CA ASN A 160 -5.52 -19.49 -7.22
C ASN A 160 -6.28 -19.36 -5.89
N ASN A 161 -6.78 -18.18 -5.58
CA ASN A 161 -7.43 -17.84 -4.32
C ASN A 161 -8.72 -17.01 -4.52
N ILE A 162 -9.47 -17.29 -5.59
CA ILE A 162 -10.67 -16.57 -6.01
C ILE A 162 -11.96 -17.29 -5.62
N VAL A 163 -12.94 -16.50 -5.20
CA VAL A 163 -14.37 -16.85 -5.15
C VAL A 163 -15.08 -15.91 -6.10
N ASP A 164 -15.42 -16.38 -7.29
CA ASP A 164 -15.94 -15.52 -8.34
C ASP A 164 -17.47 -15.48 -8.30
N ALA A 165 -18.08 -14.32 -8.08
CA ALA A 165 -19.44 -14.24 -7.58
C ALA A 165 -20.40 -13.43 -8.46
N SER A 166 -21.61 -13.97 -8.64
CA SER A 166 -22.71 -13.32 -9.37
C SER A 166 -23.13 -11.97 -8.79
N PRO A 167 -23.68 -11.05 -9.60
CA PRO A 167 -24.17 -9.74 -9.13
C PRO A 167 -25.19 -9.83 -7.97
N ALA A 168 -26.02 -10.87 -7.92
CA ALA A 168 -26.95 -11.10 -6.81
C ALA A 168 -26.24 -11.37 -5.47
N VAL A 169 -25.09 -12.06 -5.47
CA VAL A 169 -24.29 -12.30 -4.26
C VAL A 169 -23.81 -10.97 -3.69
N TRP A 170 -23.20 -10.14 -4.53
CA TRP A 170 -22.74 -8.78 -4.17
C TRP A 170 -23.86 -7.90 -3.65
N LYS A 171 -24.99 -7.86 -4.36
CA LYS A 171 -26.19 -7.10 -3.97
C LYS A 171 -26.74 -7.55 -2.62
N THR A 172 -26.79 -8.86 -2.36
CA THR A 172 -27.29 -9.44 -1.10
C THR A 172 -26.39 -9.07 0.07
N LEU A 173 -25.07 -9.12 -0.16
CA LEU A 173 -24.06 -8.68 0.81
C LEU A 173 -24.09 -7.16 1.06
N GLY A 174 -24.81 -6.39 0.24
CA GLY A 174 -24.96 -4.94 0.42
C GLY A 174 -23.65 -4.18 0.27
N ILE A 175 -22.74 -4.70 -0.57
CA ILE A 175 -21.51 -4.01 -0.94
C ILE A 175 -21.88 -2.93 -1.96
N PRO A 176 -21.53 -1.65 -1.74
CA PRO A 176 -21.88 -0.58 -2.67
C PRO A 176 -21.17 -0.79 -4.01
N LYS A 177 -21.79 -0.34 -5.12
CA LYS A 177 -21.23 -0.52 -6.47
C LYS A 177 -19.80 0.02 -6.61
N SER A 178 -19.45 1.07 -5.86
CA SER A 178 -18.10 1.64 -5.82
C SER A 178 -17.04 0.72 -5.20
N GLN A 179 -17.44 -0.35 -4.50
CA GLN A 179 -16.57 -1.34 -3.86
C GLN A 179 -16.69 -2.73 -4.50
N ILE A 180 -17.38 -2.84 -5.64
CA ILE A 180 -17.46 -4.07 -6.43
C ILE A 180 -16.18 -4.20 -7.28
N GLY A 181 -15.61 -5.40 -7.32
CA GLY A 181 -14.31 -5.69 -7.93
C GLY A 181 -13.60 -6.75 -7.10
N ASP A 182 -12.34 -6.51 -6.73
CA ASP A 182 -11.58 -7.37 -5.82
C ASP A 182 -11.94 -7.09 -4.35
N TYR A 183 -12.74 -7.97 -3.73
CA TYR A 183 -13.13 -7.86 -2.32
C TYR A 183 -12.55 -8.97 -1.46
N ASP A 184 -11.80 -8.60 -0.43
CA ASP A 184 -11.03 -9.60 0.30
C ASP A 184 -11.76 -10.27 1.43
N ILE A 185 -11.70 -11.60 1.38
CA ILE A 185 -12.37 -12.48 2.31
C ILE A 185 -11.35 -13.45 2.92
N THR A 186 -11.75 -14.08 4.01
CA THR A 186 -11.05 -15.19 4.65
C THR A 186 -12.00 -16.37 4.71
N CYS A 187 -11.64 -17.47 4.07
CA CYS A 187 -12.45 -18.68 4.02
C CYS A 187 -11.98 -19.71 5.05
N ALA A 188 -12.95 -20.37 5.66
CA ALA A 188 -12.79 -21.35 6.72
C ALA A 188 -13.67 -22.58 6.46
N THR A 189 -13.16 -23.77 6.77
CA THR A 189 -13.97 -25.00 6.82
C THR A 189 -14.71 -25.05 8.16
N GLY A 190 -16.05 -25.04 8.12
CA GLY A 190 -16.90 -25.37 9.26
C GLY A 190 -17.29 -26.84 9.29
N LEU A 191 -18.09 -27.25 10.29
CA LEU A 191 -18.66 -28.61 10.44
C LEU A 191 -19.39 -29.12 9.20
N HIS A 192 -19.84 -28.21 8.32
CA HIS A 192 -20.08 -28.41 6.89
C HIS A 192 -19.36 -27.27 6.13
N PHE A 193 -18.77 -27.55 4.96
CA PHE A 193 -17.87 -26.64 4.21
C PHE A 193 -18.38 -25.18 4.16
N GLY A 194 -17.59 -24.23 4.66
CA GLY A 194 -16.88 -23.30 3.77
C GLY A 194 -17.35 -21.85 3.95
N THR A 195 -17.35 -21.33 5.18
CA THR A 195 -17.73 -19.93 5.45
C THR A 195 -16.59 -18.99 5.08
N CYS A 196 -16.84 -18.03 4.20
CA CYS A 196 -15.96 -16.91 3.93
C CYS A 196 -16.46 -15.69 4.71
N ASN A 197 -15.56 -15.07 5.47
CA ASN A 197 -15.79 -13.85 6.23
C ASN A 197 -15.09 -12.69 5.54
N PRO A 198 -15.52 -11.44 5.71
CA PRO A 198 -14.70 -10.33 5.24
C PRO A 198 -13.39 -10.42 6.00
N ARG A 199 -12.27 -10.36 5.29
CA ARG A 199 -10.97 -10.32 5.96
C ARG A 199 -10.98 -9.04 6.77
N LYS A 200 -10.69 -9.11 8.09
CA LYS A 200 -10.29 -7.91 8.84
C LYS A 200 -9.01 -7.38 8.18
N ARG A 201 -9.15 -6.58 7.13
CA ARG A 201 -8.02 -6.12 6.31
C ARG A 201 -7.37 -4.93 7.00
N LEU A 202 -6.28 -5.24 7.69
CA LEU A 202 -5.07 -4.42 7.70
C LEU A 202 -4.25 -4.77 6.44
N GLY A 203 -4.80 -4.55 5.23
CA GLY A 203 -4.13 -4.83 3.96
C GLY A 203 -3.65 -3.54 3.28
N LYS A 204 -2.39 -3.49 2.85
CA LYS A 204 -1.83 -2.34 2.12
C LYS A 204 -2.60 -2.08 0.81
N CYS A 205 -2.91 -0.82 0.52
CA CYS A 205 -3.54 -0.41 -0.74
C CYS A 205 -2.51 -0.50 -1.89
N SER A 206 -2.91 -1.11 -3.01
CA SER A 206 -2.10 -1.27 -4.23
C SER A 206 -2.68 -0.42 -5.37
N PRO A 207 -1.88 -0.06 -6.39
CA PRO A 207 -2.38 0.65 -7.56
C PRO A 207 -3.48 -0.16 -8.26
N SER A 208 -4.60 0.48 -8.57
CA SER A 208 -5.71 -0.08 -9.36
C SER A 208 -5.49 0.05 -10.87
N GLY A 209 -4.48 0.82 -11.30
CA GLY A 209 -4.19 1.07 -12.70
C GLY A 209 -3.02 2.03 -12.87
N TYR A 210 -2.74 2.40 -14.11
CA TYR A 210 -1.77 3.45 -14.43
C TYR A 210 -2.31 4.36 -15.53
N LEU A 211 -2.25 5.66 -15.28
CA LEU A 211 -2.61 6.71 -16.21
C LEU A 211 -1.36 7.10 -17.02
N ARG A 212 -1.48 7.10 -18.35
CA ARG A 212 -0.43 7.66 -19.22
C ARG A 212 -0.57 9.18 -19.24
N GLY A 213 0.44 9.88 -18.73
CA GLY A 213 0.48 11.33 -18.64
C GLY A 213 0.38 12.00 -20.00
N LYS A 214 -0.37 13.10 -20.01
CA LYS A 214 -0.52 14.02 -21.12
C LYS A 214 -0.19 15.43 -20.61
N SER A 215 0.73 16.11 -21.28
CA SER A 215 1.07 17.50 -20.98
C SER A 215 0.01 18.44 -21.54
N GLY A 216 -0.19 19.57 -20.89
CA GLY A 216 -1.18 20.56 -21.27
C GLY A 216 -0.93 21.91 -20.62
N ASN A 217 -1.98 22.74 -20.53
CA ASN A 217 -1.92 24.07 -19.91
C ASN A 217 -1.93 23.97 -18.37
N CYS A 218 -1.01 23.20 -17.81
CA CYS A 218 -0.84 23.10 -16.37
C CYS A 218 -0.33 24.43 -15.80
N ASN A 219 -0.98 24.91 -14.75
CA ASN A 219 -0.55 26.10 -14.03
C ASN A 219 0.76 25.82 -13.28
N LYS A 220 1.84 26.52 -13.65
CA LYS A 220 3.17 26.36 -13.03
C LYS A 220 3.47 27.43 -11.97
N GLU A 221 2.53 28.34 -11.73
CA GLU A 221 2.73 29.52 -10.87
C GLU A 221 2.45 29.23 -9.39
N ASN A 222 1.73 28.15 -9.07
CA ASN A 222 1.34 27.77 -7.70
C ASN A 222 1.84 26.38 -7.28
N TYR A 223 3.07 26.01 -7.63
CA TYR A 223 3.71 24.78 -7.13
C TYR A 223 3.03 23.45 -7.56
N SER A 224 2.09 23.49 -8.50
CA SER A 224 1.42 22.31 -9.01
C SER A 224 2.37 21.41 -9.82
N ASP A 225 2.42 20.13 -9.47
CA ASP A 225 3.10 19.12 -10.28
C ASP A 225 2.35 18.98 -11.60
N CYS A 226 3.06 19.05 -12.73
CA CYS A 226 2.44 18.91 -14.05
C CYS A 226 2.68 17.53 -14.64
N CYS A 227 1.70 17.00 -15.36
CA CYS A 227 1.86 15.75 -16.07
C CYS A 227 2.90 15.84 -17.19
N VAL A 228 3.72 14.79 -17.28
CA VAL A 228 4.74 14.63 -18.32
C VAL A 228 4.21 13.67 -19.38
N ASP A 229 4.30 14.05 -20.65
CA ASP A 229 3.86 13.22 -21.76
C ASP A 229 4.51 11.83 -21.73
N GLY A 230 3.67 10.80 -21.75
CA GLY A 230 4.10 9.40 -21.81
C GLY A 230 4.56 8.81 -20.46
N LYS A 231 4.72 9.60 -19.40
CA LYS A 231 5.02 9.09 -18.05
C LYS A 231 3.82 8.33 -17.49
N MET A 232 4.04 7.17 -16.88
CA MET A 232 2.96 6.39 -16.24
C MET A 232 2.80 6.83 -14.78
N TYR A 233 1.59 7.22 -14.40
CA TYR A 233 1.21 7.61 -13.03
C TYR A 233 0.32 6.54 -12.41
N PRO A 234 0.60 6.04 -11.21
CA PRO A 234 -0.25 5.04 -10.57
C PRO A 234 -1.61 5.64 -10.20
N GLN A 235 -2.67 4.87 -10.41
CA GLN A 235 -4.04 5.23 -10.03
C GLN A 235 -4.46 4.39 -8.82
N TYR A 236 -5.23 4.96 -7.91
CA TYR A 236 -5.66 4.30 -6.68
C TYR A 236 -7.13 4.56 -6.36
N LYS A 237 -7.94 3.51 -6.45
CA LYS A 237 -9.32 3.50 -5.92
C LYS A 237 -9.40 3.22 -4.41
N CYS A 238 -8.26 3.07 -3.73
CA CYS A 238 -8.15 2.78 -2.31
C CYS A 238 -7.15 3.71 -1.63
N SER A 239 -7.16 3.70 -0.30
CA SER A 239 -6.16 4.33 0.57
C SER A 239 -5.75 3.34 1.66
N PRO A 240 -4.61 3.54 2.35
CA PRO A 240 -4.21 2.67 3.44
C PRO A 240 -5.32 2.51 4.51
N PRO A 241 -5.40 1.36 5.21
CA PRO A 241 -6.42 1.15 6.22
C PRO A 241 -6.35 2.20 7.34
N ILE A 242 -7.51 2.74 7.72
CA ILE A 242 -7.58 3.66 8.87
C ILE A 242 -7.51 2.84 10.16
N THR A 243 -6.43 3.03 10.91
CA THR A 243 -6.18 2.50 12.25
C THR A 243 -6.23 3.64 13.28
N GLY A 244 -5.99 3.32 14.56
CA GLY A 244 -5.82 4.37 15.59
C GLY A 244 -4.67 5.34 15.31
N ASP A 245 -3.65 4.87 14.58
CA ASP A 245 -2.43 5.60 14.22
C ASP A 245 -2.19 5.45 12.70
N THR A 246 -3.09 6.01 11.89
CA THR A 246 -2.98 5.94 10.43
C THR A 246 -1.90 6.91 9.95
N SER A 247 -0.80 6.38 9.39
CA SER A 247 0.23 7.21 8.76
C SER A 247 -0.31 7.79 7.44
N ALA A 248 -0.09 9.09 7.24
CA ALA A 248 -0.51 9.85 6.07
C ALA A 248 0.61 10.81 5.67
N THR A 249 0.68 11.12 4.37
CA THR A 249 1.47 12.22 3.87
C THR A 249 0.58 13.45 3.83
N MET A 250 0.98 14.51 4.54
CA MET A 250 0.24 15.77 4.50
C MET A 250 0.85 16.69 3.44
N THR A 251 0.02 17.27 2.58
CA THR A 251 0.39 18.29 1.58
C THR A 251 -0.29 19.61 1.93
N ILE A 252 0.20 20.72 1.36
CA ILE A 252 -0.38 22.04 1.56
C ILE A 252 -1.21 22.40 0.33
N ASN A 253 -2.43 22.87 0.56
CA ASN A 253 -3.34 23.27 -0.50
C ASN A 253 -4.20 24.46 -0.08
N SER A 254 -4.27 25.47 -0.94
CA SER A 254 -5.21 26.57 -0.81
C SER A 254 -6.56 26.20 -1.41
N PHE A 255 -7.58 26.15 -0.55
CA PHE A 255 -8.99 25.96 -0.93
C PHE A 255 -9.69 27.29 -1.26
N ALA A 256 -8.95 28.39 -1.27
CA ALA A 256 -9.47 29.71 -1.54
C ALA A 256 -9.74 29.89 -3.03
N LYS A 257 -10.57 30.89 -3.36
CA LYS A 257 -10.83 31.20 -4.76
C LYS A 257 -9.55 31.67 -5.47
N GLY A 258 -9.16 30.95 -6.53
CA GLY A 258 -7.91 31.20 -7.25
C GLY A 258 -6.67 30.61 -6.56
N GLY A 259 -6.87 29.79 -5.53
CA GLY A 259 -5.85 28.92 -4.95
C GLY A 259 -5.58 27.70 -5.83
N ASP A 260 -5.02 26.66 -5.22
CA ASP A 260 -4.44 25.50 -5.92
C ASP A 260 -5.50 24.54 -6.48
N GLY A 261 -6.71 24.52 -5.88
CA GLY A 261 -7.77 23.55 -6.16
C GLY A 261 -8.65 23.78 -7.40
N GLY A 262 -8.36 24.79 -8.25
CA GLY A 262 -9.09 25.08 -9.50
C GLY A 262 -10.56 25.55 -9.35
N GLY A 263 -11.37 24.82 -8.57
CA GLY A 263 -12.82 25.03 -8.33
C GLY A 263 -13.21 25.02 -6.84
N PRO A 264 -14.50 25.21 -6.52
CA PRO A 264 -15.02 25.11 -5.15
C PRO A 264 -15.05 23.64 -4.68
N SER A 265 -14.91 23.41 -3.37
CA SER A 265 -14.76 22.08 -2.79
C SER A 265 -16.00 21.20 -2.90
N GLU A 266 -15.80 19.91 -3.19
CA GLU A 266 -16.86 18.97 -3.57
C GLU A 266 -17.94 18.78 -2.48
N CYS A 267 -17.56 18.80 -1.20
CA CYS A 267 -18.48 18.49 -0.11
C CYS A 267 -19.58 19.54 0.12
N ASP A 268 -19.31 20.82 -0.15
CA ASP A 268 -20.24 21.92 0.14
C ASP A 268 -20.32 22.99 -0.97
N ASN A 269 -19.65 22.77 -2.10
CA ASN A 269 -19.60 23.66 -3.25
C ASN A 269 -19.17 25.10 -2.88
N GLN A 270 -18.23 25.23 -1.93
CA GLN A 270 -17.70 26.52 -1.48
C GLN A 270 -16.18 26.60 -1.61
N TYR A 271 -15.67 27.83 -1.67
CA TYR A 271 -14.25 28.10 -1.44
C TYR A 271 -14.05 28.33 0.06
N HIS A 272 -12.93 27.84 0.59
CA HIS A 272 -12.55 28.02 1.99
C HIS A 272 -11.33 28.94 2.11
N SER A 273 -11.34 29.84 3.08
CA SER A 273 -10.18 30.68 3.36
C SER A 273 -9.00 29.82 3.85
N ASP A 274 -7.77 30.25 3.54
CA ASP A 274 -6.54 29.62 4.04
C ASP A 274 -6.42 29.64 5.58
N ASP A 275 -7.21 30.48 6.25
CA ASP A 275 -7.33 30.55 7.71
C ASP A 275 -8.30 29.51 8.30
N GLU A 276 -9.07 28.79 7.48
CA GLU A 276 -9.99 27.74 7.92
C GLU A 276 -9.28 26.40 8.08
N LEU A 277 -9.61 25.64 9.13
CA LEU A 277 -9.06 24.31 9.38
C LEU A 277 -9.77 23.24 8.52
N VAL A 278 -9.43 23.20 7.23
CA VAL A 278 -10.03 22.30 6.24
C VAL A 278 -9.00 21.43 5.53
N VAL A 279 -9.45 20.26 5.04
CA VAL A 279 -8.62 19.29 4.30
C VAL A 279 -9.39 18.60 3.17
N ALA A 280 -8.64 18.13 2.17
CA ALA A 280 -9.05 17.10 1.22
C ALA A 280 -8.44 15.75 1.60
N LEU A 281 -9.09 14.66 1.21
CA LEU A 281 -8.58 13.30 1.46
C LEU A 281 -8.39 12.57 0.14
N SER A 282 -7.34 11.74 0.06
CA SER A 282 -7.17 10.77 -1.04
C SER A 282 -8.44 9.94 -1.26
N THR A 283 -8.70 9.54 -2.51
CA THR A 283 -9.96 8.92 -2.96
C THR A 283 -10.49 7.82 -2.04
N GLY A 284 -9.63 6.88 -1.61
CA GLY A 284 -10.06 5.80 -0.74
C GLY A 284 -10.42 6.23 0.69
N TRP A 285 -9.79 7.28 1.22
CA TRP A 285 -10.16 7.87 2.51
C TRP A 285 -11.39 8.76 2.40
N TYR A 286 -11.52 9.56 1.33
CA TYR A 286 -12.72 10.34 1.03
C TYR A 286 -13.96 9.45 0.93
N ASN A 287 -13.80 8.28 0.30
CA ASN A 287 -14.79 7.20 0.22
C ASN A 287 -16.13 7.70 -0.32
N GLY A 288 -16.10 8.31 -1.51
CA GLY A 288 -17.28 8.85 -2.22
C GLY A 288 -18.08 9.85 -1.38
N GLY A 289 -17.39 10.76 -0.69
CA GLY A 289 -18.01 11.81 0.12
C GLY A 289 -18.57 11.37 1.47
N SER A 290 -18.43 10.10 1.85
CA SER A 290 -18.94 9.61 3.15
C SER A 290 -18.35 10.35 4.38
N ARG A 291 -17.18 10.96 4.20
CA ARG A 291 -16.48 11.77 5.23
C ARG A 291 -16.72 13.26 5.11
N CYS A 292 -17.45 13.72 4.10
CA CYS A 292 -17.73 15.13 3.90
C CYS A 292 -18.26 15.79 5.17
N LEU A 293 -17.70 16.96 5.46
CA LEU A 293 -18.04 17.84 6.58
C LEU A 293 -17.80 17.23 7.97
N ASN A 294 -17.31 15.99 8.05
CA ASN A 294 -16.84 15.41 9.29
C ASN A 294 -15.45 15.94 9.62
N LYS A 295 -15.14 15.99 10.92
CA LYS A 295 -13.81 16.37 11.40
C LYS A 295 -12.95 15.13 11.56
N ILE A 296 -11.72 15.22 11.05
CA ILE A 296 -10.66 14.25 11.34
C ILE A 296 -9.66 14.87 12.31
N ARG A 297 -9.01 14.01 13.10
CA ARG A 297 -7.89 14.42 13.95
C ARG A 297 -6.60 14.15 13.20
N ILE A 298 -5.79 15.17 13.03
CA ILE A 298 -4.46 15.09 12.42
C ILE A 298 -3.46 15.30 13.55
N ASN A 299 -2.48 14.40 13.67
CA ASN A 299 -1.41 14.50 14.64
C ASN A 299 -0.08 14.61 13.91
N ALA A 300 0.70 15.64 14.21
CA ALA A 300 2.02 15.85 13.65
C ALA A 300 2.83 16.75 14.58
N ASN A 301 4.15 16.58 14.60
CA ASN A 301 5.07 17.41 15.39
C ASN A 301 4.67 17.54 16.89
N GLY A 302 4.20 16.44 17.50
CA GLY A 302 3.71 16.42 18.88
C GLY A 302 2.43 17.23 19.14
N ARG A 303 1.79 17.77 18.10
CA ARG A 303 0.54 18.53 18.15
C ARG A 303 -0.60 17.78 17.50
N SER A 304 -1.82 18.23 17.77
CA SER A 304 -3.05 17.64 17.23
C SER A 304 -4.03 18.74 16.86
N VAL A 305 -4.66 18.62 15.68
CA VAL A 305 -5.69 19.55 15.21
C VAL A 305 -6.89 18.79 14.66
N LEU A 306 -8.09 19.35 14.84
CA LEU A 306 -9.31 18.86 14.22
C LEU A 306 -9.60 19.68 12.97
N ALA A 307 -9.56 19.04 11.79
CA ALA A 307 -9.84 19.69 10.51
C ALA A 307 -11.08 19.08 9.85
N LYS A 308 -11.88 19.91 9.18
CA LYS A 308 -13.09 19.51 8.46
C LYS A 308 -12.71 19.00 7.06
N VAL A 309 -13.20 17.82 6.68
CA VAL A 309 -13.05 17.31 5.31
C VAL A 309 -14.00 18.09 4.39
N VAL A 310 -13.45 18.74 3.38
CA VAL A 310 -14.21 19.57 2.42
C VAL A 310 -14.09 19.07 0.99
N ASP A 311 -13.07 18.28 0.67
CA ASP A 311 -12.78 17.90 -0.71
C ASP A 311 -12.21 16.48 -0.85
N GLU A 312 -12.15 16.04 -2.11
CA GLU A 312 -11.38 14.88 -2.55
C GLU A 312 -10.04 15.31 -3.17
N CYS A 313 -8.96 14.60 -2.85
CA CYS A 313 -7.72 14.62 -3.65
C CYS A 313 -7.78 13.41 -4.59
N ASP A 314 -8.13 13.65 -5.86
CA ASP A 314 -8.40 12.58 -6.82
C ASP A 314 -7.12 11.74 -7.06
N SER A 315 -7.14 10.51 -6.56
CA SER A 315 -6.05 9.54 -6.67
C SER A 315 -6.21 8.62 -7.89
N VAL A 316 -7.29 8.79 -8.66
CA VAL A 316 -7.65 7.98 -9.83
C VAL A 316 -7.42 8.77 -11.11
N ASN A 317 -7.92 9.99 -11.20
CA ASN A 317 -7.85 10.83 -12.41
C ASN A 317 -6.81 11.94 -12.28
N GLY A 318 -6.49 12.56 -13.40
CA GLY A 318 -5.43 13.55 -13.55
C GLY A 318 -5.00 13.66 -15.01
N CYS A 319 -4.01 14.52 -15.27
CA CYS A 319 -3.44 14.75 -16.61
C CYS A 319 -4.47 15.13 -17.69
N ASP A 320 -5.58 15.73 -17.30
CA ASP A 320 -6.63 16.21 -18.19
C ASP A 320 -6.99 17.66 -17.86
N SER A 321 -7.89 18.26 -18.62
CA SER A 321 -8.27 19.66 -18.43
C SER A 321 -9.14 19.92 -17.21
N GLU A 322 -9.79 18.90 -16.64
CA GLU A 322 -10.61 19.07 -15.42
C GLU A 322 -9.72 19.14 -14.18
N HIS A 323 -8.55 18.49 -14.24
CA HIS A 323 -7.53 18.49 -13.18
C HIS A 323 -6.36 19.43 -13.47
N ASP A 324 -6.54 20.44 -14.33
CA ASP A 324 -5.47 21.37 -14.75
C ASP A 324 -4.15 20.69 -15.18
N PHE A 325 -4.26 19.50 -15.77
CA PHE A 325 -3.15 18.64 -16.18
C PHE A 325 -2.18 18.28 -15.04
N GLN A 326 -2.63 18.29 -13.79
CA GLN A 326 -1.92 17.78 -12.63
C GLN A 326 -2.03 16.25 -12.52
N PRO A 327 -1.03 15.54 -11.99
CA PRO A 327 -1.10 14.09 -11.85
C PRO A 327 -2.08 13.66 -10.75
N PRO A 328 -2.57 12.41 -10.78
CA PRO A 328 -3.35 11.86 -9.69
C PRO A 328 -2.60 11.92 -8.35
N CYS A 329 -3.33 12.21 -7.27
CA CYS A 329 -2.78 12.22 -5.91
C CYS A 329 -2.29 10.83 -5.47
N PRO A 330 -1.28 10.74 -4.60
CA PRO A 330 -0.97 9.51 -3.89
C PRO A 330 -2.13 9.02 -3.01
N ASN A 331 -2.17 7.72 -2.75
CA ASN A 331 -3.26 7.07 -2.02
C ASN A 331 -3.29 7.31 -0.51
N ASN A 332 -2.33 8.04 0.04
CA ASN A 332 -2.19 8.30 1.47
C ASN A 332 -2.13 9.81 1.78
N ILE A 333 -2.71 10.65 0.92
CA ILE A 333 -2.71 12.11 1.07
C ILE A 333 -3.82 12.60 2.01
N VAL A 334 -3.42 13.54 2.87
CA VAL A 334 -4.29 14.54 3.50
C VAL A 334 -3.83 15.91 2.98
N ASP A 335 -4.62 16.53 2.13
CA ASP A 335 -4.25 17.81 1.55
C ASP A 335 -4.83 18.93 2.41
N ALA A 336 -3.98 19.75 3.01
CA ALA A 336 -4.37 20.56 4.16
C ALA A 336 -4.15 22.05 3.95
N SER A 337 -5.13 22.83 4.40
CA SER A 337 -5.08 24.29 4.40
C SER A 337 -3.89 24.84 5.21
N PRO A 338 -3.36 26.03 4.88
CA PRO A 338 -2.27 26.66 5.62
C PRO A 338 -2.53 26.80 7.14
N ALA A 339 -3.78 27.00 7.56
CA ALA A 339 -4.16 27.01 8.98
C ALA A 339 -3.90 25.68 9.69
N VAL A 340 -4.14 24.53 9.04
CA VAL A 340 -3.89 23.20 9.62
C VAL A 340 -2.40 23.00 9.88
N TRP A 341 -1.56 23.38 8.92
CA TRP A 341 -0.09 23.34 9.05
C TRP A 341 0.40 24.21 10.22
N LYS A 342 -0.12 25.45 10.30
CA LYS A 342 0.18 26.40 11.37
C LYS A 342 -0.20 25.86 12.77
N GLU A 343 -1.39 25.27 12.93
CA GLU A 343 -1.85 24.70 14.20
C GLU A 343 -0.97 23.52 14.64
N LEU A 344 -0.57 22.68 13.69
CA LEU A 344 0.38 21.58 13.91
C LEU A 344 1.79 22.07 14.21
N GLY A 345 2.05 23.38 14.15
CA GLY A 345 3.36 23.96 14.42
C GLY A 345 4.41 23.46 13.41
N ILE A 346 3.96 23.05 12.24
CA ILE A 346 4.84 22.68 11.14
C ILE A 346 5.14 23.98 10.40
N PRO A 347 6.42 24.34 10.23
CA PRO A 347 6.76 25.57 9.55
C PRO A 347 6.30 25.49 8.08
N ASN A 348 5.62 26.53 7.61
CA ASN A 348 5.32 26.66 6.18
C ASN A 348 6.66 26.72 5.42
N PRO A 349 6.74 26.13 4.21
CA PRO A 349 7.87 26.37 3.32
C PRO A 349 8.09 27.88 3.18
N SER A 350 9.33 28.33 3.37
CA SER A 350 9.70 29.73 3.17
C SER A 350 9.75 30.11 1.70
N GLY A 351 9.72 29.12 0.81
CA GLY A 351 9.70 29.26 -0.63
C GLY A 351 9.73 27.88 -1.29
N TYR A 352 9.87 27.86 -2.61
CA TYR A 352 10.11 26.64 -3.36
C TYR A 352 11.18 26.86 -4.41
N LEU A 353 12.07 25.89 -4.54
CA LEU A 353 13.13 25.86 -5.52
C LEU A 353 12.71 25.04 -6.73
N ARG A 354 12.82 25.62 -7.93
CA ARG A 354 12.54 24.90 -9.18
C ARG A 354 13.74 24.02 -9.54
N GLY A 355 13.50 22.71 -9.53
CA GLY A 355 14.49 21.70 -9.81
C GLY A 355 15.12 21.82 -11.19
N LYS A 356 16.43 21.60 -11.22
CA LYS A 356 17.26 21.40 -12.40
C LYS A 356 18.01 20.09 -12.22
N SER A 357 17.90 19.19 -13.19
CA SER A 357 18.51 17.86 -13.12
C SER A 357 20.02 17.88 -13.32
N GLY A 358 20.50 18.84 -14.13
CA GLY A 358 21.92 19.07 -14.36
C GLY A 358 22.72 17.80 -14.65
N ASN A 359 23.90 17.71 -14.04
CA ASN A 359 24.78 16.52 -14.11
C ASN A 359 24.74 15.74 -12.80
N CYS A 360 23.56 15.61 -12.17
CA CYS A 360 23.43 14.87 -10.91
C CYS A 360 24.00 13.45 -11.01
N ASN A 361 24.83 13.06 -10.04
CA ASN A 361 25.31 11.69 -9.93
C ASN A 361 24.19 10.78 -9.37
N LYS A 362 23.82 9.74 -10.12
CA LYS A 362 22.80 8.74 -9.73
C LYS A 362 23.38 7.51 -9.04
N GLU A 363 24.70 7.46 -8.87
CA GLU A 363 25.36 6.42 -8.09
C GLU A 363 25.08 6.62 -6.58
N ASN A 364 25.22 5.56 -5.78
CA ASN A 364 25.04 5.58 -4.32
C ASN A 364 23.67 6.03 -3.75
N TYR A 365 22.58 5.86 -4.50
CA TYR A 365 21.22 6.19 -4.02
C TYR A 365 20.94 7.69 -3.82
N SER A 366 21.75 8.58 -4.40
CA SER A 366 21.49 10.01 -4.38
C SER A 366 20.22 10.37 -5.14
N ASP A 367 19.29 11.02 -4.46
CA ASP A 367 18.08 11.57 -5.08
C ASP A 367 18.46 12.78 -5.92
N CYS A 368 18.15 12.74 -7.21
CA CYS A 368 18.44 13.84 -8.13
C CYS A 368 17.24 14.76 -8.30
N CYS A 369 17.49 16.05 -8.45
CA CYS A 369 16.45 16.98 -8.83
C CYS A 369 15.86 16.65 -10.20
N VAL A 370 14.54 16.83 -10.33
CA VAL A 370 13.81 16.63 -11.58
C VAL A 370 13.55 18.00 -12.21
N ASP A 371 13.85 18.13 -13.50
CA ASP A 371 13.64 19.38 -14.22
C ASP A 371 12.18 19.84 -14.11
N GLY A 372 12.01 21.06 -13.58
CA GLY A 372 10.70 21.69 -13.43
C GLY A 372 9.90 21.24 -12.20
N LYS A 373 10.33 20.21 -11.46
CA LYS A 373 9.72 19.84 -10.16
C LYS A 373 10.03 20.92 -9.13
N MET A 374 9.05 21.32 -8.32
CA MET A 374 9.28 22.28 -7.23
C MET A 374 9.66 21.53 -5.95
N TYR A 375 10.69 22.02 -5.26
CA TYR A 375 11.17 21.48 -3.99
C TYR A 375 10.95 22.51 -2.89
N PRO A 376 10.34 22.15 -1.75
CA PRO A 376 10.08 23.12 -0.69
C PRO A 376 11.40 23.58 -0.06
N GLN A 377 11.50 24.87 0.21
CA GLN A 377 12.61 25.48 0.93
C GLN A 377 12.15 25.84 2.34
N TYR A 378 13.02 25.69 3.32
CA TYR A 378 12.74 25.97 4.71
C TYR A 378 13.93 26.67 5.37
N HIS A 379 13.72 27.91 5.82
CA HIS A 379 14.65 28.59 6.73
C HIS A 379 14.46 28.20 8.19
N CYS A 380 13.46 27.36 8.49
CA CYS A 380 13.07 27.02 9.85
C CYS A 380 12.69 25.54 9.96
N SER A 381 12.93 25.01 11.15
CA SER A 381 12.65 23.63 11.52
C SER A 381 11.60 23.59 12.62
N PRO A 382 10.94 22.44 12.85
CA PRO A 382 10.00 22.30 13.95
C PRO A 382 10.58 22.72 15.31
N PRO A 383 9.76 23.17 16.28
CA PRO A 383 10.26 23.60 17.59
C PRO A 383 11.02 22.48 18.31
N ILE A 384 12.16 22.84 18.91
CA ILE A 384 12.97 21.91 19.70
C ILE A 384 12.32 21.70 21.07
N THR A 385 12.21 20.45 21.49
CA THR A 385 11.67 20.02 22.79
C THR A 385 12.66 19.08 23.49
N GLY A 386 12.31 18.56 24.66
CA GLY A 386 13.11 17.52 25.34
C GLY A 386 13.16 16.19 24.60
N ASP A 387 12.25 15.95 23.65
CA ASP A 387 12.15 14.74 22.82
C ASP A 387 11.70 15.12 21.40
N THR A 388 12.47 15.98 20.74
CA THR A 388 12.15 16.53 19.42
C THR A 388 12.01 15.42 18.38
N SER A 389 10.83 15.27 17.79
CA SER A 389 10.59 14.28 16.73
C SER A 389 11.32 14.69 15.44
N ALA A 390 12.00 13.73 14.81
CA ALA A 390 12.72 13.93 13.56
C ALA A 390 12.69 12.67 12.70
N ALA A 391 12.90 12.84 11.40
CA ALA A 391 13.30 11.74 10.53
C ALA A 391 14.83 11.67 10.51
N MET A 392 15.38 10.48 10.66
CA MET A 392 16.81 10.22 10.52
C MET A 392 17.09 9.63 9.16
N THR A 393 18.03 10.22 8.43
CA THR A 393 18.54 9.73 7.14
C THR A 393 19.98 9.23 7.30
N ILE A 394 20.51 8.56 6.29
CA ILE A 394 21.89 8.08 6.29
C ILE A 394 22.74 8.94 5.36
N ASN A 395 23.91 9.35 5.83
CA ASN A 395 24.86 10.09 5.03
C ASN A 395 26.30 9.71 5.38
N SER A 396 27.17 9.72 4.35
CA SER A 396 28.60 9.56 4.51
C SER A 396 29.28 10.92 4.46
N PHE A 397 29.86 11.31 5.59
CA PHE A 397 30.67 12.53 5.75
C PHE A 397 32.13 12.32 5.35
N ALA A 398 32.46 11.15 4.78
CA ALA A 398 33.81 10.82 4.36
C ALA A 398 34.17 11.52 3.05
N GLN A 399 35.47 11.67 2.79
CA GLN A 399 35.90 12.22 1.51
C GLN A 399 35.45 11.33 0.34
N GLY A 400 34.69 11.91 -0.59
CA GLY A 400 34.08 11.19 -1.70
C GLY A 400 32.85 10.35 -1.32
N GLY A 401 32.33 10.56 -0.11
CA GLY A 401 30.99 10.12 0.29
C GLY A 401 29.90 11.05 -0.23
N ASP A 402 28.67 10.76 0.16
CA ASP A 402 27.47 11.40 -0.40
C ASP A 402 27.20 12.81 0.18
N GLY A 403 27.86 13.20 1.28
CA GLY A 403 27.75 14.53 1.89
C GLY A 403 28.45 15.65 1.09
N GLY A 404 29.06 15.33 -0.04
CA GLY A 404 29.70 16.29 -0.92
C GLY A 404 31.00 16.88 -0.34
N GLY A 405 30.90 18.13 0.12
CA GLY A 405 32.03 18.92 0.63
C GLY A 405 32.48 18.53 2.06
N PRO A 406 33.56 19.15 2.58
CA PRO A 406 33.89 19.07 4.00
C PRO A 406 32.78 19.71 4.86
N SER A 407 32.54 19.18 6.06
CA SER A 407 31.42 19.62 6.90
C SER A 407 31.54 21.05 7.44
N GLU A 408 30.43 21.78 7.46
CA GLU A 408 30.35 23.22 7.72
C GLU A 408 30.90 23.64 9.10
N CYS A 409 30.75 22.80 10.14
CA CYS A 409 31.18 23.19 11.48
C CYS A 409 32.70 23.26 11.68
N ASP A 410 33.49 22.47 10.95
CA ASP A 410 34.94 22.40 11.16
C ASP A 410 35.78 22.26 9.88
N ASN A 411 35.15 22.33 8.71
CA ASN A 411 35.76 22.22 7.38
C ASN A 411 36.55 20.92 7.19
N LYS A 412 36.04 19.79 7.70
CA LYS A 412 36.68 18.47 7.58
C LYS A 412 35.72 17.41 7.08
N TYR A 413 36.31 16.37 6.50
CA TYR A 413 35.64 15.09 6.31
C TYR A 413 35.71 14.27 7.59
N HIS A 414 34.64 13.53 7.87
CA HIS A 414 34.54 12.61 9.02
C HIS A 414 34.42 11.17 8.53
N SER A 415 35.07 10.23 9.21
CA SER A 415 34.93 8.81 8.88
C SER A 415 33.50 8.32 9.15
N ASP A 416 32.99 7.42 8.32
CA ASP A 416 31.72 6.69 8.56
C ASP A 416 31.67 5.93 9.90
N ASN A 417 32.81 5.76 10.57
CA ASN A 417 32.92 5.16 11.90
C ASN A 417 32.76 6.17 13.05
N GLU A 418 32.72 7.47 12.77
CA GLU A 418 32.50 8.52 13.76
C GLU A 418 31.01 8.73 14.00
N LEU A 419 30.60 8.97 15.25
CA LEU A 419 29.21 9.27 15.63
C LEU A 419 28.92 10.75 15.37
N VAL A 420 28.64 11.09 14.12
CA VAL A 420 28.44 12.47 13.67
C VAL A 420 27.13 12.61 12.89
N VAL A 421 26.58 13.83 12.88
CA VAL A 421 25.32 14.17 12.19
C VAL A 421 25.35 15.57 11.58
N ALA A 422 24.49 15.78 10.58
CA ALA A 422 24.02 17.07 10.15
C ALA A 422 22.59 17.33 10.65
N LEU A 423 22.22 18.60 10.81
CA LEU A 423 20.87 19.00 11.18
C LEU A 423 20.26 19.90 10.11
N SER A 424 18.94 19.77 9.86
CA SER A 424 18.22 20.72 9.01
C SER A 424 18.50 22.17 9.40
N THR A 425 18.54 23.08 8.42
CA THR A 425 18.92 24.50 8.58
C THR A 425 18.36 25.18 9.83
N GLY A 426 17.07 25.00 10.12
CA GLY A 426 16.46 25.61 11.30
C GLY A 426 16.93 25.05 12.64
N TRP A 427 17.28 23.76 12.71
CA TRP A 427 17.87 23.14 13.90
C TRP A 427 19.38 23.39 13.99
N TYR A 428 20.07 23.44 12.85
CA TYR A 428 21.47 23.88 12.76
C TYR A 428 21.64 25.29 13.33
N ASN A 429 20.68 26.18 13.03
CA ASN A 429 20.53 27.52 13.62
C ASN A 429 21.85 28.31 13.53
N GLY A 430 22.35 28.47 12.31
CA GLY A 430 23.58 29.22 12.01
C GLY A 430 24.81 28.69 12.76
N GLY A 431 24.92 27.38 12.94
CA GLY A 431 26.05 26.72 13.60
C GLY A 431 26.03 26.79 15.12
N SER A 432 24.94 27.25 15.75
CA SER A 432 24.85 27.30 17.23
C SER A 432 25.04 25.95 17.92
N ARG A 433 24.76 24.84 17.21
CA ARG A 433 24.96 23.46 17.70
C ARG A 433 26.27 22.83 17.26
N CYS A 434 27.10 23.54 16.48
CA CYS A 434 28.34 22.97 15.96
C CYS A 434 29.23 22.39 17.05
N LEU A 435 29.69 21.17 16.80
CA LEU A 435 30.59 20.40 17.65
C LEU A 435 30.01 20.04 19.04
N ASN A 436 28.74 20.34 19.29
CA ASN A 436 28.01 19.86 20.46
C ASN A 436 27.39 18.50 20.16
N ASN A 437 27.10 17.75 21.23
CA ASN A 437 26.42 16.47 21.10
C ASN A 437 24.90 16.67 21.21
N ILE A 438 24.17 15.87 20.42
CA ILE A 438 22.76 15.61 20.63
C ILE A 438 22.58 14.16 21.08
N ARG A 439 21.51 13.90 21.83
CA ARG A 439 21.07 12.55 22.15
C ARG A 439 20.00 12.16 21.16
N ILE A 440 20.22 11.05 20.46
CA ILE A 440 19.25 10.46 19.52
C ILE A 440 18.69 9.19 20.15
N ASN A 441 17.36 9.05 20.16
CA ASN A 441 16.66 7.86 20.63
C ASN A 441 15.89 7.20 19.49
N ALA A 442 16.15 5.90 19.27
CA ALA A 442 15.49 5.10 18.25
C ALA A 442 15.58 3.61 18.61
N ASN A 443 14.62 2.79 18.17
CA ASN A 443 14.67 1.33 18.33
C ASN A 443 14.96 0.86 19.79
N GLY A 444 14.43 1.59 20.79
CA GLY A 444 14.67 1.32 22.21
C GLY A 444 16.10 1.57 22.70
N ARG A 445 16.93 2.26 21.91
CA ARG A 445 18.32 2.62 22.22
C ARG A 445 18.53 4.13 22.13
N SER A 446 19.65 4.58 22.70
CA SER A 446 20.08 5.98 22.64
C SER A 446 21.56 6.07 22.29
N VAL A 447 21.95 7.10 21.53
CA VAL A 447 23.34 7.39 21.18
C VAL A 447 23.60 8.90 21.27
N LEU A 448 24.81 9.27 21.68
CA LEU A 448 25.29 10.64 21.56
C LEU A 448 26.03 10.78 20.23
N ALA A 449 25.63 11.77 19.44
CA ALA A 449 26.29 12.09 18.17
C ALA A 449 26.61 13.58 18.10
N LYS A 450 27.77 13.89 17.53
CA LYS A 450 28.27 15.26 17.42
C LYS A 450 27.72 15.91 16.15
N VAL A 451 27.16 17.11 16.26
CA VAL A 451 26.75 17.90 15.10
C VAL A 451 27.99 18.45 14.41
N VAL A 452 28.20 18.07 13.15
CA VAL A 452 29.36 18.50 12.35
C VAL A 452 28.95 19.31 11.12
N ASP A 453 27.69 19.25 10.72
CA ASP A 453 27.26 19.81 9.45
C ASP A 453 25.84 20.39 9.47
N GLU A 454 25.53 21.11 8.40
CA GLU A 454 24.17 21.54 8.05
C GLU A 454 23.59 20.61 6.98
N CYS A 455 22.33 20.19 7.16
CA CYS A 455 21.53 19.62 6.08
C CYS A 455 20.72 20.77 5.47
N ASP A 456 21.22 21.36 4.38
CA ASP A 456 20.70 22.61 3.82
C ASP A 456 19.27 22.41 3.30
N SER A 457 18.29 22.95 4.03
CA SER A 457 16.87 22.90 3.65
C SER A 457 16.42 24.10 2.84
N VAL A 458 17.33 25.00 2.49
CA VAL A 458 17.10 26.23 1.73
C VAL A 458 17.57 26.07 0.29
N ASN A 459 18.76 25.56 0.07
CA ASN A 459 19.39 25.47 -1.25
C ASN A 459 19.47 24.02 -1.76
N GLY A 460 19.69 23.88 -3.06
CA GLY A 460 19.69 22.59 -3.75
C GLY A 460 19.38 22.73 -5.24
N CYS A 461 19.42 21.62 -5.96
CA CYS A 461 19.23 21.53 -7.41
C CYS A 461 20.11 22.49 -8.24
N ASP A 462 21.33 22.75 -7.75
CA ASP A 462 22.33 23.55 -8.44
C ASP A 462 23.68 22.80 -8.44
N SER A 463 24.70 23.40 -9.05
CA SER A 463 26.03 22.77 -9.15
C SER A 463 26.74 22.60 -7.81
N ASP A 464 26.42 23.44 -6.83
CA ASP A 464 27.14 23.46 -5.55
C ASP A 464 26.63 22.33 -4.64
N HIS A 465 25.40 21.86 -4.89
CA HIS A 465 24.75 20.74 -4.22
C HIS A 465 24.63 19.49 -5.10
N ASP A 466 25.48 19.35 -6.13
CA ASP A 466 25.45 18.22 -7.08
C ASP A 466 24.08 17.92 -7.69
N PHE A 467 23.24 18.95 -7.82
CA PHE A 467 21.85 18.88 -8.26
C PHE A 467 20.96 17.95 -7.41
N GLN A 468 21.31 17.74 -6.14
CA GLN A 468 20.47 17.07 -5.14
C GLN A 468 19.39 18.03 -4.61
N PRO A 469 18.22 17.52 -4.16
CA PRO A 469 17.16 18.36 -3.64
C PRO A 469 17.54 19.01 -2.30
N PRO A 470 16.94 20.17 -1.97
CA PRO A 470 17.02 20.72 -0.62
C PRO A 470 16.59 19.69 0.42
N CYS A 471 17.28 19.69 1.55
CA CYS A 471 16.97 18.83 2.70
C CYS A 471 15.56 19.15 3.26
N PRO A 472 14.80 18.16 3.74
CA PRO A 472 13.62 18.44 4.55
C PRO A 472 13.98 19.18 5.85
N ASN A 473 13.01 19.85 6.47
CA ASN A 473 13.27 20.73 7.61
C ASN A 473 13.27 20.04 8.99
N ASN A 474 13.12 18.72 9.02
CA ASN A 474 13.00 17.92 10.23
C ASN A 474 13.94 16.71 10.23
N ILE A 475 15.13 16.88 9.68
CA ILE A 475 16.13 15.83 9.43
C ILE A 475 17.28 15.89 10.44
N VAL A 476 17.64 14.70 10.93
CA VAL A 476 18.95 14.41 11.51
C VAL A 476 19.66 13.48 10.55
N ASP A 477 20.62 14.01 9.80
CA ASP A 477 21.30 13.25 8.76
C ASP A 477 22.54 12.59 9.34
N ALA A 478 22.54 11.26 9.44
CA ALA A 478 23.39 10.56 10.39
C ALA A 478 24.38 9.60 9.74
N SER A 479 25.59 9.53 10.33
CA SER A 479 26.64 8.63 9.84
C SER A 479 26.27 7.14 9.99
N PRO A 480 26.88 6.23 9.21
CA PRO A 480 26.66 4.79 9.36
C PRO A 480 26.92 4.25 10.77
N ALA A 481 27.85 4.88 11.53
CA ALA A 481 28.11 4.53 12.92
C ALA A 481 26.92 4.83 13.85
N VAL A 482 26.21 5.94 13.64
CA VAL A 482 25.01 6.31 14.43
C VAL A 482 23.92 5.27 14.24
N TRP A 483 23.61 4.92 12.99
CA TRP A 483 22.66 3.86 12.64
C TRP A 483 23.02 2.52 13.29
N LYS A 484 24.30 2.14 13.22
CA LYS A 484 24.81 0.92 13.84
C LYS A 484 24.68 0.92 15.37
N ALA A 485 24.95 2.05 16.03
CA ALA A 485 24.83 2.19 17.48
C ALA A 485 23.37 2.03 17.95
N LEU A 486 22.42 2.60 17.20
CA LEU A 486 20.98 2.46 17.42
C LEU A 486 20.44 1.06 17.07
N GLY A 487 21.27 0.19 16.47
CA GLY A 487 20.93 -1.20 16.19
C GLY A 487 19.80 -1.36 15.16
N ILE A 488 19.63 -0.37 14.28
CA ILE A 488 18.63 -0.39 13.22
C ILE A 488 19.15 -1.30 12.09
N PRO A 489 18.38 -2.32 11.64
CA PRO A 489 18.85 -3.26 10.62
C PRO A 489 18.99 -2.57 9.27
N LYS A 490 19.97 -3.00 8.46
CA LYS A 490 20.24 -2.42 7.12
C LYS A 490 19.03 -2.39 6.19
N SER A 491 18.08 -3.32 6.35
CA SER A 491 16.84 -3.37 5.57
C SER A 491 15.83 -2.26 5.92
N GLN A 492 16.10 -1.48 6.97
CA GLN A 492 15.29 -0.34 7.43
C GLN A 492 16.08 0.98 7.35
N ILE A 493 17.23 0.98 6.68
CA ILE A 493 17.97 2.21 6.38
C ILE A 493 17.22 2.96 5.27
N GLY A 494 17.00 4.26 5.48
CA GLY A 494 16.13 5.14 4.72
C GLY A 494 15.64 6.27 5.65
N ASP A 495 14.38 6.66 5.54
CA ASP A 495 13.74 7.54 6.53
C ASP A 495 13.32 6.72 7.77
N TYR A 496 13.87 7.06 8.93
CA TYR A 496 13.53 6.40 10.19
C TYR A 496 13.08 7.40 11.25
N ASP A 497 11.92 7.19 11.85
CA ASP A 497 11.39 8.07 12.90
C ASP A 497 12.22 7.96 14.19
N ILE A 498 12.71 9.09 14.66
CA ILE A 498 13.51 9.21 15.89
C ILE A 498 12.97 10.34 16.79
N THR A 499 13.51 10.39 18.01
CA THR A 499 13.47 11.61 18.83
C THR A 499 14.88 12.04 19.19
N TRP A 500 15.10 13.34 19.37
CA TRP A 500 16.39 13.87 19.79
C TRP A 500 16.28 15.07 20.75
N SER A 501 17.36 15.29 21.50
CA SER A 501 17.51 16.45 22.40
C SER A 501 18.95 16.96 22.38
N ASP A 502 19.15 18.23 22.73
CA ASP A 502 20.47 18.72 23.12
C ASP A 502 20.98 17.89 24.34
N ALA A 503 22.29 17.61 24.42
CA ALA A 503 22.88 16.67 25.38
C ALA A 503 23.82 17.30 26.43
#